data_AF-A0A143AHH2-F1
#
_entry.id   AF-A0A143AHH2-F1
#
_cell.length_a   1.000
_cell.length_b   1.000
_cell.length_c   1.000
_cell.angle_alpha   90.00
_cell.angle_beta   90.00
_cell.angle_gamma   90.00
#
_symmetry.space_group_name_H-M   'P 1'
#
loop_
_entity.id
_entity.type
_entity.pdbx_description
1 polymer ?
#
loop_
_entity_poly.entity_id
_entity_poly.type
_entity_poly.pdbx_seq_one_letter_code
_entity_poly.pdbx_strand_id
1 'polypeptide(L)'
;MKEIEIQKQRIMTIFLVTLTLFVSLLIVKTPTVKAEAVNSYISAKKIKPAGITTSVWNGFPKYKYDWGYGRPEGVVVHETANASSTIYNEIAYMKANYNNAFVHSFVDADHIINIANTNYLAWGVGYPGNGKFVQFEQIEVHSKSAFAHEISNAAWYTAYLLNKYNLTPNDACYDGKGTVWSHKEVAQHFGGSSHTDPYGYYINNGRKYFGQGYTMAEFYQLTKKYYEEIHFKNVKYTNAKLTMDVKSAPGHDFYNHVPESKYTVKRLHYGKTYAGKTIQIDCTGKRDGTGTLYYRCYYNGKEIGWIYGGGLAKHVSYSATNQTMDVKVAASNDFYNHVTSSMYTNKRLHYGKTYAGKTVTIDNVAYRDGTKTPYYRCYYQGKRIGWIYGGGLAVHVTYKSINTKQTMTVKAAPGPHDFLNHVTGSKYTVKRLNYSKDYAGKQVTVDNVAYRTDYKTPYYRCYYNGKEIGWIFGSALN
;
A
#
# COMPACT_ATOMS: atom_id res chain seq x y z
N MET A 1 -46.10 8.68 53.23
CA MET A 1 -46.70 9.99 53.57
C MET A 1 -45.57 10.97 53.85
N LYS A 2 -45.55 12.12 53.15
CA LYS A 2 -44.70 13.33 53.35
C LYS A 2 -43.16 13.11 53.30
N GLU A 3 -42.39 13.59 52.32
CA GLU A 3 -42.10 14.98 51.85
C GLU A 3 -41.21 15.80 52.84
N ILE A 4 -39.96 16.21 52.48
CA ILE A 4 -39.47 17.51 51.90
C ILE A 4 -38.78 18.39 52.97
N GLU A 5 -37.61 19.04 52.82
CA GLU A 5 -36.51 19.11 51.81
C GLU A 5 -35.24 19.75 52.50
N ILE A 6 -34.23 20.19 51.74
CA ILE A 6 -33.27 21.30 51.97
C ILE A 6 -31.80 20.98 52.37
N GLN A 7 -30.95 20.97 51.32
CA GLN A 7 -29.64 21.65 51.10
C GLN A 7 -28.38 21.58 52.03
N LYS A 8 -27.30 21.07 51.40
CA LYS A 8 -25.93 21.66 51.18
C LYS A 8 -24.92 21.97 52.34
N GLN A 9 -23.76 21.28 52.28
CA GLN A 9 -22.35 21.77 52.11
C GLN A 9 -21.37 20.70 52.69
N ARG A 10 -20.54 19.98 51.93
CA ARG A 10 -19.24 20.28 51.24
C ARG A 10 -17.97 20.28 52.14
N ILE A 11 -16.97 19.45 51.73
CA ILE A 11 -15.49 19.67 51.70
C ILE A 11 -14.52 18.86 52.65
N MET A 12 -13.72 17.98 52.00
CA MET A 12 -12.26 17.65 52.11
C MET A 12 -11.57 16.71 53.17
N THR A 13 -10.89 15.68 52.60
CA THR A 13 -9.44 15.31 52.73
C THR A 13 -8.90 14.29 53.77
N ILE A 14 -8.70 13.06 53.27
CA ILE A 14 -7.48 12.19 53.24
C ILE A 14 -6.42 12.27 54.38
N PHE A 15 -6.15 11.14 55.10
CA PHE A 15 -4.86 10.36 55.02
C PHE A 15 -4.87 9.00 55.78
N LEU A 16 -3.92 8.12 55.38
CA LEU A 16 -3.66 6.71 55.73
C LEU A 16 -3.60 6.32 57.24
N VAL A 17 -3.78 5.01 57.53
CA VAL A 17 -2.72 4.09 58.07
C VAL A 17 -3.10 2.60 57.83
N THR A 18 -2.06 1.76 57.79
CA THR A 18 -1.95 0.36 57.30
C THR A 18 -2.67 -0.75 58.09
N LEU A 19 -3.01 -1.85 57.40
CA LEU A 19 -2.91 -3.21 57.96
C LEU A 19 -2.41 -4.21 56.90
N THR A 20 -1.36 -4.96 57.22
CA THR A 20 -0.78 -6.02 56.36
C THR A 20 -1.46 -7.36 56.62
N LEU A 21 -1.83 -8.09 55.55
CA LEU A 21 -2.09 -9.52 55.62
C LEU A 21 -1.22 -10.27 54.60
N PHE A 22 -0.52 -11.31 55.07
CA PHE A 22 0.26 -12.20 54.23
C PHE A 22 -0.68 -13.04 53.36
N VAL A 23 -0.62 -12.87 52.04
CA VAL A 23 -1.02 -13.90 51.09
C VAL A 23 0.26 -14.45 50.47
N SER A 24 0.65 -15.64 50.92
CA SER A 24 1.72 -16.42 50.31
C SER A 24 1.33 -16.77 48.87
N LEU A 25 1.88 -16.04 47.89
CA LEU A 25 1.82 -16.47 46.50
C LEU A 25 2.49 -17.84 46.40
N LEU A 26 1.69 -18.89 46.14
CA LEU A 26 2.19 -20.01 45.37
C LEU A 26 2.57 -19.46 44.00
N ILE A 27 3.84 -19.09 43.87
CA ILE A 27 4.48 -19.01 42.55
C ILE A 27 4.47 -20.44 42.03
N VAL A 28 3.47 -20.75 41.20
CA VAL A 28 3.55 -21.86 40.27
C VAL A 28 4.76 -21.55 39.39
N LYS A 29 5.90 -22.14 39.74
CA LYS A 29 7.03 -22.24 38.83
C LYS A 29 6.51 -23.06 37.65
N THR A 30 6.09 -22.38 36.59
CA THR A 30 6.11 -22.98 35.26
C THR A 30 7.47 -23.66 35.11
N PRO A 31 7.51 -24.94 34.70
CA PRO A 31 8.78 -25.62 34.57
C PRO A 31 9.63 -24.82 33.60
N THR A 32 10.76 -24.29 34.08
CA THR A 32 11.79 -23.74 33.22
C THR A 32 12.19 -24.85 32.28
N VAL A 33 11.74 -24.75 31.02
CA VAL A 33 12.17 -25.61 29.92
C VAL A 33 13.69 -25.61 29.99
N LYS A 34 14.28 -26.79 30.26
CA LYS A 34 15.73 -26.92 30.32
C LYS A 34 16.25 -26.46 28.96
N ALA A 35 16.98 -25.34 28.93
CA ALA A 35 17.51 -24.84 27.68
C ALA A 35 18.47 -25.89 27.12
N GLU A 36 18.12 -26.48 25.98
CA GLU A 36 18.78 -27.68 25.46
C GLU A 36 20.19 -27.32 24.98
N ALA A 37 21.15 -28.24 25.09
CA ALA A 37 22.56 -27.89 24.98
C ALA A 37 22.96 -27.26 23.63
N VAL A 38 22.34 -27.70 22.53
CA VAL A 38 22.54 -27.15 21.18
C VAL A 38 21.88 -25.77 21.05
N ASN A 39 20.60 -25.65 21.39
CA ASN A 39 19.81 -24.41 21.30
C ASN A 39 20.37 -23.29 22.20
N SER A 40 20.90 -23.67 23.37
CA SER A 40 21.63 -22.81 24.29
C SER A 40 22.93 -22.30 23.68
N TYR A 41 23.71 -23.18 23.03
CA TYR A 41 24.94 -22.80 22.36
C TYR A 41 24.69 -21.86 21.18
N ILE A 42 23.68 -22.15 20.34
CA ILE A 42 23.22 -21.28 19.25
C ILE A 42 22.91 -19.87 19.76
N SER A 43 22.12 -19.79 20.84
CA SER A 43 21.73 -18.52 21.46
C SER A 43 22.93 -17.79 22.10
N ALA A 44 23.79 -18.50 22.84
CA ALA A 44 24.95 -17.92 23.52
C ALA A 44 26.04 -17.43 22.54
N LYS A 45 26.27 -18.15 21.45
CA LYS A 45 27.18 -17.75 20.37
C LYS A 45 26.58 -16.73 19.41
N LYS A 46 25.27 -16.43 19.53
CA LYS A 46 24.52 -15.53 18.63
C LYS A 46 24.69 -15.93 17.16
N ILE A 47 24.62 -17.24 16.90
CA ILE A 47 24.70 -17.79 15.54
C ILE A 47 23.60 -17.14 14.70
N LYS A 48 23.98 -16.65 13.52
CA LYS A 48 23.08 -16.02 12.57
C LYS A 48 22.81 -17.00 11.43
N PRO A 49 21.54 -17.26 11.10
CA PRO A 49 21.19 -18.07 9.94
C PRO A 49 21.76 -17.50 8.64
N ALA A 50 22.16 -18.39 7.74
CA ALA A 50 22.63 -18.06 6.40
C ALA A 50 21.55 -17.39 5.54
N GLY A 51 21.97 -16.65 4.51
CA GLY A 51 21.06 -16.12 3.51
C GLY A 51 20.61 -17.20 2.53
N ILE A 52 19.34 -17.18 2.11
CA ILE A 52 18.81 -18.12 1.11
C ILE A 52 19.41 -17.79 -0.26
N THR A 53 20.19 -18.73 -0.80
CA THR A 53 20.66 -18.71 -2.19
C THR A 53 19.63 -19.41 -3.07
N THR A 54 18.97 -18.67 -3.96
CA THR A 54 18.03 -19.24 -4.93
C THR A 54 18.76 -19.65 -6.22
N SER A 55 18.83 -20.94 -6.49
CA SER A 55 19.45 -21.54 -7.68
C SER A 55 18.50 -22.55 -8.34
N VAL A 56 17.23 -22.13 -8.54
CA VAL A 56 16.17 -22.99 -9.06
C VAL A 56 16.50 -23.52 -10.45
N TRP A 57 16.56 -24.85 -10.59
CA TRP A 57 16.79 -25.52 -11.85
C TRP A 57 15.46 -25.82 -12.55
N ASN A 58 15.36 -25.50 -13.84
CA ASN A 58 14.13 -25.67 -14.61
C ASN A 58 13.85 -27.11 -15.06
N GLY A 59 14.80 -28.04 -14.90
CA GLY A 59 14.63 -29.45 -15.24
C GLY A 59 13.73 -30.23 -14.28
N PHE A 60 13.54 -29.74 -13.03
CA PHE A 60 12.63 -30.38 -12.09
C PHE A 60 11.16 -30.25 -12.52
N PRO A 61 10.34 -31.31 -12.33
CA PRO A 61 8.91 -31.28 -12.63
C PRO A 61 8.16 -30.29 -11.74
N LYS A 62 7.01 -29.82 -12.22
CA LYS A 62 6.23 -28.71 -11.61
C LYS A 62 4.78 -29.13 -11.35
N TYR A 63 4.61 -30.17 -10.53
CA TYR A 63 3.31 -30.66 -10.08
C TYR A 63 2.81 -29.86 -8.86
N LYS A 64 1.50 -29.60 -8.79
CA LYS A 64 0.90 -28.85 -7.69
C LYS A 64 0.78 -29.75 -6.45
N TYR A 65 0.82 -29.14 -5.25
CA TYR A 65 0.36 -29.80 -4.03
C TYR A 65 -1.13 -30.17 -4.13
N ASP A 66 -1.62 -31.05 -3.26
CA ASP A 66 -3.01 -31.52 -3.19
C ASP A 66 -4.01 -30.34 -3.19
N TRP A 67 -3.69 -29.28 -2.44
CA TRP A 67 -4.50 -28.07 -2.32
C TRP A 67 -4.27 -27.03 -3.43
N GLY A 68 -3.34 -27.29 -4.36
CA GLY A 68 -3.02 -26.44 -5.50
C GLY A 68 -1.65 -25.75 -5.43
N TYR A 69 -1.41 -24.87 -6.40
CA TYR A 69 -0.14 -24.13 -6.53
C TYR A 69 0.10 -23.22 -5.33
N GLY A 70 1.26 -23.34 -4.70
CA GLY A 70 1.66 -22.51 -3.56
C GLY A 70 0.87 -22.77 -2.28
N ARG A 71 0.28 -23.97 -2.12
CA ARG A 71 -0.50 -24.38 -0.94
C ARG A 71 0.03 -25.70 -0.31
N PRO A 72 1.28 -25.73 0.18
CA PRO A 72 1.75 -26.82 1.02
C PRO A 72 1.06 -26.78 2.39
N GLU A 73 1.02 -27.92 3.07
CA GLU A 73 0.45 -28.12 4.40
C GLU A 73 1.51 -28.06 5.52
N GLY A 74 2.80 -28.06 5.17
CA GLY A 74 3.92 -28.09 6.11
C GLY A 74 5.29 -28.22 5.45
N VAL A 75 6.30 -28.49 6.28
CA VAL A 75 7.70 -28.69 5.91
C VAL A 75 8.21 -30.01 6.51
N VAL A 76 8.86 -30.85 5.71
CA VAL A 76 9.62 -32.02 6.15
C VAL A 76 11.10 -31.66 6.25
N VAL A 77 11.69 -31.98 7.39
CA VAL A 77 13.12 -31.97 7.66
C VAL A 77 13.66 -33.37 7.33
N HIS A 78 14.65 -33.41 6.44
CA HIS A 78 15.36 -34.62 6.05
C HIS A 78 16.86 -34.53 6.41
N GLU A 79 17.56 -35.64 6.25
CA GLU A 79 19.01 -35.71 6.29
C GLU A 79 19.52 -36.73 5.25
N THR A 80 20.60 -36.37 4.55
CA THR A 80 21.19 -37.09 3.42
C THR A 80 21.60 -38.55 3.64
N ALA A 81 21.79 -38.98 4.90
CA ALA A 81 22.44 -40.23 5.31
C ALA A 81 23.83 -40.44 4.66
N ASN A 82 24.56 -39.34 4.39
CA ASN A 82 25.81 -39.36 3.63
C ASN A 82 26.93 -38.52 4.27
N ALA A 83 27.56 -39.10 5.30
CA ALA A 83 28.74 -38.62 6.04
C ALA A 83 30.02 -38.29 5.21
N SER A 84 29.96 -38.18 3.89
CA SER A 84 31.11 -37.82 3.03
C SER A 84 30.75 -36.88 1.88
N SER A 85 29.49 -36.43 1.79
CA SER A 85 29.06 -35.49 0.76
C SER A 85 29.29 -34.04 1.16
N THR A 86 29.24 -33.15 0.16
CA THR A 86 29.03 -31.71 0.37
C THR A 86 27.68 -31.32 -0.23
N ILE A 87 27.18 -30.14 0.16
CA ILE A 87 25.95 -29.57 -0.42
C ILE A 87 25.96 -29.53 -1.96
N TYR A 88 27.14 -29.34 -2.57
CA TYR A 88 27.28 -29.31 -4.03
C TYR A 88 27.32 -30.70 -4.65
N ASN A 89 27.87 -31.70 -3.96
CA ASN A 89 27.80 -33.10 -4.39
C ASN A 89 26.35 -33.58 -4.44
N GLU A 90 25.58 -33.33 -3.38
CA GLU A 90 24.17 -33.72 -3.30
C GLU A 90 23.30 -32.97 -4.32
N ILE A 91 23.48 -31.65 -4.47
CA ILE A 91 22.78 -30.88 -5.52
C ILE A 91 23.10 -31.42 -6.93
N ALA A 92 24.34 -31.80 -7.20
CA ALA A 92 24.74 -32.35 -8.51
C ALA A 92 24.15 -33.75 -8.73
N TYR A 93 24.28 -34.63 -7.74
CA TYR A 93 23.75 -36.00 -7.77
C TYR A 93 22.22 -35.99 -7.93
N MET A 94 21.51 -35.18 -7.17
CA MET A 94 20.05 -35.09 -7.21
C MET A 94 19.53 -34.47 -8.51
N LYS A 95 20.27 -33.57 -9.15
CA LYS A 95 19.93 -33.08 -10.51
C LYS A 95 20.09 -34.18 -11.57
N ALA A 96 21.11 -35.03 -11.45
CA ALA A 96 21.31 -36.16 -12.36
C ALA A 96 20.27 -37.28 -12.16
N ASN A 97 19.81 -37.47 -10.92
CA ASN A 97 18.93 -38.58 -10.51
C ASN A 97 17.50 -38.16 -10.16
N TYR A 98 17.05 -36.97 -10.57
CA TYR A 98 15.80 -36.35 -10.09
C TYR A 98 14.52 -37.19 -10.31
N ASN A 99 14.55 -38.11 -11.28
CA ASN A 99 13.44 -39.03 -11.56
C ASN A 99 13.21 -40.06 -10.43
N ASN A 100 14.22 -40.31 -9.60
CA ASN A 100 14.11 -41.18 -8.43
C ASN A 100 13.64 -40.38 -7.21
N ALA A 101 14.32 -39.28 -6.91
CA ALA A 101 13.97 -38.37 -5.82
C ALA A 101 14.52 -36.96 -6.09
N PHE A 102 13.81 -35.95 -5.60
CA PHE A 102 14.38 -34.62 -5.40
C PHE A 102 13.70 -33.89 -4.25
N VAL A 103 14.43 -33.02 -3.54
CA VAL A 103 13.89 -32.06 -2.56
C VAL A 103 13.97 -30.63 -3.08
N HIS A 104 13.42 -29.68 -2.33
CA HIS A 104 13.38 -28.28 -2.76
C HIS A 104 14.67 -27.53 -2.49
N SER A 105 15.38 -27.89 -1.41
CA SER A 105 16.51 -27.13 -0.88
C SER A 105 17.46 -28.04 -0.10
N PHE A 106 18.70 -27.59 0.04
CA PHE A 106 19.67 -28.17 0.98
C PHE A 106 20.13 -27.12 1.99
N VAL A 107 20.54 -27.60 3.16
CA VAL A 107 21.09 -26.81 4.26
C VAL A 107 22.39 -27.46 4.74
N ASP A 108 23.43 -26.67 4.92
CA ASP A 108 24.63 -27.06 5.66
C ASP A 108 24.94 -25.99 6.74
N ALA A 109 26.17 -25.97 7.28
CA ALA A 109 26.57 -24.98 8.28
C ALA A 109 26.62 -23.52 7.76
N ASP A 110 26.93 -23.32 6.48
CA ASP A 110 27.24 -22.00 5.91
C ASP A 110 26.19 -21.54 4.87
N HIS A 111 25.35 -22.47 4.39
CA HIS A 111 24.46 -22.25 3.25
C HIS A 111 23.03 -22.73 3.49
N ILE A 112 22.09 -22.03 2.86
CA ILE A 112 20.74 -22.50 2.56
C ILE A 112 20.56 -22.33 1.04
N ILE A 113 20.50 -23.43 0.28
CA ILE A 113 20.44 -23.40 -1.19
C ILE A 113 19.11 -23.97 -1.66
N ASN A 114 18.23 -23.11 -2.20
CA ASN A 114 16.95 -23.51 -2.78
C ASN A 114 17.10 -23.80 -4.29
N ILE A 115 16.84 -25.05 -4.69
CA ILE A 115 17.04 -25.52 -6.07
C ILE A 115 15.76 -25.94 -6.82
N ALA A 116 14.62 -26.07 -6.14
CA ALA A 116 13.31 -26.25 -6.77
C ALA A 116 12.27 -25.25 -6.24
N ASN A 117 11.25 -24.96 -7.05
CA ASN A 117 10.24 -23.97 -6.72
C ASN A 117 9.23 -24.51 -5.70
N THR A 118 9.31 -24.06 -4.44
CA THR A 118 8.44 -24.47 -3.31
C THR A 118 6.95 -24.14 -3.44
N ASN A 119 6.48 -23.66 -4.60
CA ASN A 119 5.05 -23.59 -4.91
C ASN A 119 4.53 -24.86 -5.63
N TYR A 120 5.42 -25.79 -5.96
CA TYR A 120 5.16 -27.10 -6.54
C TYR A 120 5.76 -28.17 -5.62
N LEU A 121 5.23 -29.39 -5.66
CA LEU A 121 5.74 -30.49 -4.85
C LEU A 121 7.13 -30.97 -5.28
N ALA A 122 7.76 -31.73 -4.39
CA ALA A 122 8.99 -32.47 -4.64
C ALA A 122 8.80 -33.96 -4.32
N TRP A 123 9.84 -34.77 -4.56
CA TRP A 123 9.78 -36.24 -4.58
C TRP A 123 10.72 -36.91 -3.56
N GLY A 124 10.89 -36.34 -2.35
CA GLY A 124 11.81 -36.85 -1.32
C GLY A 124 11.18 -37.69 -0.20
N VAL A 125 9.85 -37.69 -0.02
CA VAL A 125 9.19 -38.30 1.16
C VAL A 125 8.14 -39.40 0.82
N GLY A 126 8.01 -39.73 -0.47
CA GLY A 126 6.97 -40.66 -0.96
C GLY A 126 5.56 -40.06 -1.02
N TYR A 127 4.63 -40.70 -1.73
CA TYR A 127 3.22 -40.29 -1.74
C TYR A 127 2.45 -40.99 -0.59
N PRO A 128 1.57 -40.30 0.16
CA PRO A 128 1.01 -38.98 -0.10
C PRO A 128 1.79 -37.77 0.44
N GLY A 129 2.84 -37.94 1.25
CA GLY A 129 3.58 -36.81 1.84
C GLY A 129 4.16 -35.81 0.81
N ASN A 130 4.57 -36.30 -0.37
CA ASN A 130 4.98 -35.48 -1.51
C ASN A 130 3.89 -34.48 -1.93
N GLY A 131 2.62 -34.89 -1.95
CA GLY A 131 1.49 -34.02 -2.27
C GLY A 131 1.26 -32.86 -1.29
N LYS A 132 1.89 -32.93 -0.10
CA LYS A 132 1.57 -32.07 1.04
C LYS A 132 2.66 -31.07 1.40
N PHE A 133 3.92 -31.48 1.37
CA PHE A 133 4.96 -30.77 2.13
C PHE A 133 6.06 -30.15 1.27
N VAL A 134 6.56 -28.99 1.71
CA VAL A 134 7.91 -28.54 1.32
C VAL A 134 8.92 -29.47 1.99
N GLN A 135 10.05 -29.73 1.35
CA GLN A 135 11.05 -30.72 1.78
C GLN A 135 12.43 -30.12 1.58
N PHE A 136 13.30 -30.25 2.58
CA PHE A 136 14.71 -29.89 2.46
C PHE A 136 15.61 -30.92 3.16
N GLU A 137 16.82 -31.06 2.63
CA GLU A 137 17.85 -31.97 3.13
C GLU A 137 18.90 -31.24 3.97
N GLN A 138 19.43 -31.96 4.96
CA GLN A 138 20.56 -31.57 5.79
C GLN A 138 21.79 -32.40 5.44
N ILE A 139 22.95 -31.76 5.33
CA ILE A 139 24.22 -32.40 4.96
C ILE A 139 24.93 -32.85 6.25
N GLU A 140 25.35 -34.11 6.34
CA GLU A 140 26.09 -34.57 7.52
C GLU A 140 27.34 -33.72 7.82
N VAL A 141 27.35 -32.98 8.94
CA VAL A 141 28.49 -32.13 9.33
C VAL A 141 29.34 -32.70 10.47
N HIS A 142 30.65 -32.43 10.41
CA HIS A 142 31.65 -33.14 11.21
C HIS A 142 32.28 -32.33 12.35
N SER A 143 31.65 -31.23 12.79
CA SER A 143 32.12 -30.48 13.96
C SER A 143 30.99 -29.90 14.82
N LYS A 144 31.30 -29.65 16.10
CA LYS A 144 30.40 -29.00 17.06
C LYS A 144 29.86 -27.66 16.57
N SER A 145 30.72 -26.85 15.92
CA SER A 145 30.31 -25.55 15.41
C SER A 145 29.43 -25.71 14.18
N ALA A 146 29.82 -26.56 13.24
CA ALA A 146 29.06 -26.82 12.02
C ALA A 146 27.65 -27.35 12.35
N PHE A 147 27.51 -28.28 13.29
CA PHE A 147 26.20 -28.84 13.67
C PHE A 147 25.29 -27.78 14.29
N ALA A 148 25.80 -26.91 15.17
CA ALA A 148 25.01 -25.81 15.72
C ALA A 148 24.60 -24.77 14.64
N HIS A 149 25.48 -24.51 13.68
CA HIS A 149 25.20 -23.63 12.55
C HIS A 149 24.14 -24.21 11.60
N GLU A 150 24.26 -25.49 11.25
CA GLU A 150 23.30 -26.20 10.41
C GLU A 150 21.91 -26.24 11.06
N ILE A 151 21.82 -26.65 12.32
CA ILE A 151 20.56 -26.67 13.08
C ILE A 151 19.93 -25.27 13.14
N SER A 152 20.73 -24.21 13.31
CA SER A 152 20.28 -22.82 13.25
C SER A 152 19.73 -22.44 11.86
N ASN A 153 20.43 -22.82 10.79
CA ASN A 153 20.02 -22.58 9.41
C ASN A 153 18.71 -23.32 9.08
N ALA A 154 18.62 -24.61 9.42
CA ALA A 154 17.47 -25.47 9.14
C ALA A 154 16.21 -25.04 9.91
N ALA A 155 16.34 -24.72 11.20
CA ALA A 155 15.22 -24.23 12.01
C ALA A 155 14.73 -22.85 11.52
N TRP A 156 15.64 -21.93 11.19
CA TRP A 156 15.27 -20.64 10.62
C TRP A 156 14.64 -20.78 9.23
N TYR A 157 15.16 -21.68 8.39
CA TYR A 157 14.60 -21.91 7.06
C TYR A 157 13.20 -22.51 7.12
N THR A 158 12.97 -23.41 8.08
CA THR A 158 11.64 -23.97 8.37
C THR A 158 10.69 -22.86 8.81
N ALA A 159 11.10 -21.99 9.73
CA ALA A 159 10.34 -20.82 10.14
C ALA A 159 10.02 -19.85 8.98
N TYR A 160 11.00 -19.60 8.10
CA TYR A 160 10.83 -18.81 6.88
C TYR A 160 9.80 -19.45 5.94
N LEU A 161 9.84 -20.76 5.72
CA LEU A 161 8.90 -21.48 4.85
C LEU A 161 7.48 -21.44 5.42
N LEU A 162 7.31 -21.70 6.72
CA LEU A 162 6.03 -21.58 7.40
C LEU A 162 5.44 -20.17 7.23
N ASN A 163 6.24 -19.12 7.48
CA ASN A 163 5.80 -17.74 7.33
C ASN A 163 5.46 -17.40 5.86
N LYS A 164 6.29 -17.85 4.92
CA LYS A 164 6.11 -17.69 3.47
C LYS A 164 4.76 -18.25 2.98
N TYR A 165 4.30 -19.35 3.57
CA TYR A 165 3.03 -20.01 3.23
C TYR A 165 1.87 -19.69 4.19
N ASN A 166 2.07 -18.80 5.17
CA ASN A 166 1.09 -18.46 6.19
C ASN A 166 0.59 -19.70 6.96
N LEU A 167 1.53 -20.57 7.31
CA LEU A 167 1.33 -21.76 8.14
C LEU A 167 1.77 -21.44 9.57
N THR A 168 0.92 -21.73 10.56
CA THR A 168 1.28 -21.65 11.98
C THR A 168 2.25 -22.78 12.33
N PRO A 169 3.36 -22.53 13.07
CA PRO A 169 4.21 -23.60 13.58
C PRO A 169 3.41 -24.56 14.46
N ASN A 170 3.44 -25.84 14.13
CA ASN A 170 2.90 -26.92 14.94
C ASN A 170 3.78 -28.17 14.76
N ASP A 171 4.15 -28.81 15.88
CA ASP A 171 5.06 -29.96 15.92
C ASP A 171 4.29 -31.24 15.59
N ALA A 172 4.37 -31.69 14.34
CA ALA A 172 3.73 -32.93 13.94
C ALA A 172 4.41 -34.17 14.52
N CYS A 173 5.65 -34.05 15.02
CA CYS A 173 6.38 -35.16 15.63
C CYS A 173 5.92 -35.48 17.05
N TYR A 174 4.96 -34.71 17.59
CA TYR A 174 4.33 -34.95 18.89
C TYR A 174 3.07 -35.83 18.80
N ASP A 175 2.19 -35.62 17.81
CA ASP A 175 0.88 -36.29 17.71
C ASP A 175 0.45 -36.68 16.28
N GLY A 176 1.33 -36.54 15.29
CA GLY A 176 1.01 -36.76 13.88
C GLY A 176 0.16 -35.67 13.23
N LYS A 177 0.09 -34.46 13.81
CA LYS A 177 -0.71 -33.35 13.26
C LYS A 177 0.02 -32.03 13.38
N GLY A 178 0.58 -31.54 12.28
CA GLY A 178 1.21 -30.22 12.30
C GLY A 178 1.77 -29.77 10.97
N THR A 179 2.70 -28.83 11.07
CA THR A 179 3.31 -28.13 9.94
C THR A 179 4.83 -28.29 9.90
N VAL A 180 5.44 -28.81 10.97
CA VAL A 180 6.85 -29.22 11.04
C VAL A 180 6.92 -30.73 11.23
N TRP A 181 7.50 -31.42 10.26
CA TRP A 181 7.58 -32.87 10.19
C TRP A 181 9.03 -33.33 10.04
N SER A 182 9.30 -34.57 10.42
CA SER A 182 10.47 -35.33 9.97
C SER A 182 10.02 -36.42 9.00
N HIS A 183 10.95 -36.97 8.22
CA HIS A 183 10.66 -38.06 7.29
C HIS A 183 10.06 -39.27 8.01
N LYS A 184 10.60 -39.62 9.19
CA LYS A 184 10.05 -40.70 10.04
C LYS A 184 8.55 -40.55 10.30
N GLU A 185 8.13 -39.37 10.74
CA GLU A 185 6.74 -39.14 11.14
C GLU A 185 5.82 -39.07 9.91
N VAL A 186 6.31 -38.59 8.76
CA VAL A 186 5.58 -38.71 7.50
C VAL A 186 5.40 -40.17 7.10
N ALA A 187 6.47 -40.98 7.14
CA ALA A 187 6.41 -42.40 6.85
C ALA A 187 5.45 -43.15 7.79
N GLN A 188 5.45 -42.83 9.08
CA GLN A 188 4.58 -43.46 10.08
C GLN A 188 3.10 -43.06 9.96
N HIS A 189 2.80 -41.79 9.64
CA HIS A 189 1.41 -41.30 9.58
C HIS A 189 0.77 -41.35 8.18
N PHE A 190 1.58 -41.39 7.12
CA PHE A 190 1.10 -41.35 5.73
C PHE A 190 1.57 -42.53 4.88
N GLY A 191 2.60 -43.27 5.29
CA GLY A 191 3.24 -44.30 4.46
C GLY A 191 4.06 -43.71 3.30
N GLY A 192 4.27 -44.51 2.26
CA GLY A 192 5.01 -44.10 1.05
C GLY A 192 6.54 -44.12 1.17
N SER A 193 7.07 -44.24 2.40
CA SER A 193 8.49 -44.39 2.73
C SER A 193 8.66 -45.26 3.98
N SER A 194 9.87 -45.72 4.24
CA SER A 194 10.29 -46.42 5.48
C SER A 194 11.46 -45.73 6.20
N HIS A 195 11.88 -44.56 5.70
CA HIS A 195 13.02 -43.82 6.22
C HIS A 195 12.75 -43.22 7.62
N THR A 196 13.82 -42.87 8.35
CA THR A 196 13.73 -42.43 9.76
C THR A 196 14.50 -41.15 10.08
N ASP A 197 15.00 -40.45 9.06
CA ASP A 197 15.67 -39.16 9.18
C ASP A 197 14.76 -38.06 9.76
N PRO A 198 15.31 -37.06 10.46
CA PRO A 198 16.72 -36.88 10.84
C PRO A 198 17.05 -37.46 12.24
N TYR A 199 16.19 -38.31 12.82
CA TYR A 199 16.27 -38.72 14.24
C TYR A 199 17.63 -39.30 14.65
N GLY A 200 18.18 -40.21 13.85
CA GLY A 200 19.48 -40.83 14.12
C GLY A 200 20.61 -39.80 14.14
N TYR A 201 20.68 -38.97 13.10
CA TYR A 201 21.65 -37.88 12.96
C TYR A 201 21.59 -36.90 14.15
N TYR A 202 20.40 -36.43 14.52
CA TYR A 202 20.19 -35.50 15.64
C TYR A 202 20.62 -36.08 16.98
N ILE A 203 20.20 -37.31 17.30
CA ILE A 203 20.55 -37.97 18.56
C ILE A 203 22.07 -38.20 18.63
N ASN A 204 22.68 -38.66 17.53
CA ASN A 204 24.10 -38.99 17.49
C ASN A 204 24.99 -37.73 17.58
N ASN A 205 24.74 -36.70 16.77
CA ASN A 205 25.56 -35.48 16.78
C ASN A 205 25.31 -34.61 18.02
N GLY A 206 24.09 -34.60 18.56
CA GLY A 206 23.83 -34.03 19.88
C GLY A 206 24.70 -34.69 20.95
N ARG A 207 24.66 -36.02 21.08
CA ARG A 207 25.49 -36.75 22.05
C ARG A 207 26.98 -36.48 21.84
N LYS A 208 27.46 -36.62 20.60
CA LYS A 208 28.88 -36.48 20.21
C LYS A 208 29.45 -35.09 20.51
N TYR A 209 28.71 -34.02 20.22
CA TYR A 209 29.23 -32.65 20.32
C TYR A 209 28.73 -31.87 21.54
N PHE A 210 27.61 -32.27 22.15
CA PHE A 210 26.92 -31.54 23.23
C PHE A 210 26.59 -32.39 24.46
N GLY A 211 26.88 -33.69 24.46
CA GLY A 211 26.70 -34.58 25.63
C GLY A 211 25.25 -35.06 25.85
N GLN A 212 24.28 -34.57 25.09
CA GLN A 212 22.88 -34.99 25.11
C GLN A 212 22.34 -35.11 23.69
N GLY A 213 21.48 -36.07 23.39
CA GLY A 213 20.89 -36.20 22.05
C GLY A 213 20.02 -35.00 21.69
N TYR A 214 20.12 -34.51 20.46
CA TYR A 214 19.20 -33.50 19.92
C TYR A 214 17.93 -34.21 19.41
N THR A 215 16.79 -33.55 19.39
CA THR A 215 15.50 -34.15 18.97
C THR A 215 14.67 -33.22 18.11
N MET A 216 13.63 -33.74 17.43
CA MET A 216 12.68 -32.92 16.68
C MET A 216 11.92 -31.92 17.54
N ALA A 217 11.66 -32.23 18.82
CA ALA A 217 11.06 -31.28 19.75
C ALA A 217 12.03 -30.11 20.04
N GLU A 218 13.33 -30.40 20.24
CA GLU A 218 14.37 -29.37 20.43
C GLU A 218 14.47 -28.47 19.17
N PHE A 219 14.44 -29.08 17.98
CA PHE A 219 14.41 -28.39 16.69
C PHE A 219 13.16 -27.51 16.50
N TYR A 220 12.00 -28.01 16.91
CA TYR A 220 10.74 -27.28 16.81
C TYR A 220 10.73 -26.05 17.72
N GLN A 221 11.27 -26.12 18.96
CA GLN A 221 11.36 -24.93 19.81
C GLN A 221 12.22 -23.83 19.18
N LEU A 222 13.35 -24.19 18.56
CA LEU A 222 14.19 -23.22 17.84
C LEU A 222 13.47 -22.66 16.59
N THR A 223 12.76 -23.51 15.85
CA THR A 223 11.94 -23.11 14.69
C THR A 223 10.85 -22.11 15.10
N LYS A 224 10.13 -22.41 16.20
CA LYS A 224 9.08 -21.54 16.73
C LYS A 224 9.64 -20.19 17.17
N LYS A 225 10.77 -20.17 17.88
CA LYS A 225 11.48 -18.93 18.25
C LYS A 225 11.84 -18.10 17.01
N TYR A 226 12.43 -18.69 15.98
CA TYR A 226 12.73 -17.96 14.74
C TYR A 226 11.47 -17.49 14.02
N TYR A 227 10.36 -18.24 14.05
CA TYR A 227 9.09 -17.81 13.46
C TYR A 227 8.54 -16.57 14.16
N GLU A 228 8.64 -16.51 15.49
CA GLU A 228 8.27 -15.35 16.30
C GLU A 228 9.18 -14.14 16.02
N GLU A 229 10.47 -14.34 15.73
CA GLU A 229 11.42 -13.29 15.33
C GLU A 229 11.22 -12.81 13.87
N ILE A 230 10.69 -13.65 12.96
CA ILE A 230 10.48 -13.34 11.54
C ILE A 230 9.20 -12.49 11.34
N HIS A 231 9.34 -11.17 11.50
CA HIS A 231 8.26 -10.20 11.31
C HIS A 231 8.10 -9.69 9.87
N PHE A 232 7.88 -10.58 8.89
CA PHE A 232 7.41 -10.13 7.58
C PHE A 232 5.98 -9.57 7.67
N LYS A 233 5.72 -8.46 6.98
CA LYS A 233 4.36 -7.91 6.84
C LYS A 233 3.66 -8.58 5.67
N ASN A 234 2.40 -8.98 5.88
CA ASN A 234 1.57 -9.40 4.76
C ASN A 234 1.35 -8.20 3.81
N VAL A 235 1.23 -8.50 2.52
CA VAL A 235 0.96 -7.52 1.48
C VAL A 235 -0.18 -8.02 0.60
N LYS A 236 -1.33 -7.36 0.69
CA LYS A 236 -2.44 -7.59 -0.23
C LYS A 236 -2.14 -6.89 -1.56
N TYR A 237 -1.84 -7.69 -2.58
CA TYR A 237 -1.68 -7.21 -3.94
C TYR A 237 -3.03 -7.04 -4.64
N THR A 238 -3.18 -6.05 -5.51
CA THR A 238 -4.41 -5.79 -6.27
C THR A 238 -4.08 -5.12 -7.60
N ASN A 239 -4.58 -5.70 -8.69
CA ASN A 239 -4.38 -5.20 -10.05
C ASN A 239 -4.90 -3.76 -10.19
N ALA A 240 -4.21 -2.98 -11.01
CA ALA A 240 -4.50 -1.58 -11.27
C ALA A 240 -4.24 -1.25 -12.75
N LYS A 241 -4.70 -0.08 -13.18
CA LYS A 241 -4.34 0.51 -14.48
C LYS A 241 -4.33 2.02 -14.30
N LEU A 242 -3.21 2.54 -13.81
CA LEU A 242 -3.06 3.94 -13.42
C LEU A 242 -1.86 4.57 -14.13
N THR A 243 -1.96 5.87 -14.39
CA THR A 243 -0.84 6.72 -14.78
C THR A 243 -0.55 7.67 -13.62
N MET A 244 0.72 7.83 -13.26
CA MET A 244 1.17 8.72 -12.18
C MET A 244 2.49 9.38 -12.56
N ASP A 245 2.82 10.49 -11.90
CA ASP A 245 4.12 11.14 -12.05
C ASP A 245 4.99 10.86 -10.83
N VAL A 246 6.27 10.52 -11.05
CA VAL A 246 7.25 10.47 -9.97
C VAL A 246 7.56 11.91 -9.53
N LYS A 247 7.46 12.19 -8.23
CA LYS A 247 7.71 13.54 -7.69
C LYS A 247 9.11 14.05 -8.05
N SER A 248 9.25 15.38 -8.18
CA SER A 248 10.54 16.03 -8.42
C SER A 248 11.54 15.77 -7.27
N ALA A 249 11.04 15.57 -6.06
CA ALA A 249 11.77 15.03 -4.92
C ALA A 249 10.98 13.84 -4.36
N PRO A 250 11.26 12.59 -4.80
CA PRO A 250 10.41 11.44 -4.48
C PRO A 250 10.64 10.89 -3.06
N GLY A 251 11.81 11.06 -2.45
CA GLY A 251 12.09 10.56 -1.10
C GLY A 251 12.09 9.04 -0.92
N HIS A 252 11.79 8.29 -1.99
CA HIS A 252 11.67 6.83 -2.00
C HIS A 252 12.27 6.25 -3.29
N ASP A 253 12.83 5.05 -3.20
CA ASP A 253 13.44 4.30 -4.30
C ASP A 253 12.51 3.19 -4.81
N PHE A 254 12.88 2.55 -5.94
CA PHE A 254 12.17 1.42 -6.51
C PHE A 254 12.84 0.08 -6.15
N TYR A 255 12.04 -0.92 -5.79
CA TYR A 255 12.48 -2.23 -5.29
C TYR A 255 11.88 -3.39 -6.10
N ASN A 256 12.49 -4.58 -6.09
CA ASN A 256 11.94 -5.76 -6.78
C ASN A 256 10.64 -6.27 -6.16
N HIS A 257 10.45 -6.06 -4.86
CA HIS A 257 9.23 -6.37 -4.11
C HIS A 257 8.92 -5.25 -3.12
N VAL A 258 7.72 -5.27 -2.55
CA VAL A 258 7.35 -4.37 -1.46
C VAL A 258 8.29 -4.60 -0.26
N PRO A 259 8.98 -3.57 0.27
CA PRO A 259 9.78 -3.65 1.49
C PRO A 259 9.05 -4.30 2.66
N GLU A 260 9.78 -5.04 3.50
CA GLU A 260 9.26 -5.83 4.65
C GLU A 260 8.24 -6.93 4.29
N SER A 261 7.98 -7.20 3.01
CA SER A 261 7.20 -8.38 2.61
C SER A 261 8.00 -9.67 2.74
N LYS A 262 7.34 -10.83 2.62
CA LYS A 262 7.93 -12.19 2.65
C LYS A 262 8.96 -12.53 1.56
N TYR A 263 9.29 -11.58 0.69
CA TYR A 263 10.24 -11.76 -0.41
C TYR A 263 11.57 -11.06 -0.11
N THR A 264 12.67 -11.57 -0.68
CA THR A 264 13.98 -10.91 -0.59
C THR A 264 13.95 -9.57 -1.35
N VAL A 265 14.03 -8.47 -0.61
CA VAL A 265 13.93 -7.10 -1.15
C VAL A 265 15.31 -6.57 -1.50
N LYS A 266 15.48 -6.13 -2.76
CA LYS A 266 16.62 -5.35 -3.27
C LYS A 266 16.12 -4.11 -3.98
N ARG A 267 16.85 -2.99 -3.83
CA ARG A 267 16.62 -1.80 -4.66
C ARG A 267 17.01 -2.10 -6.10
N LEU A 268 16.13 -1.79 -7.04
CA LEU A 268 16.40 -1.85 -8.48
C LEU A 268 16.93 -0.49 -8.98
N HIS A 269 16.25 0.59 -8.63
CA HIS A 269 16.58 1.93 -9.09
C HIS A 269 16.37 2.99 -8.02
N TYR A 270 17.14 4.08 -8.09
CA TYR A 270 16.88 5.25 -7.26
C TYR A 270 15.67 6.03 -7.78
N GLY A 271 14.83 6.55 -6.87
CA GLY A 271 13.67 7.36 -7.24
C GLY A 271 14.04 8.60 -8.04
N LYS A 272 15.16 9.25 -7.67
CA LYS A 272 15.72 10.43 -8.36
C LYS A 272 16.02 10.20 -9.84
N THR A 273 16.32 8.96 -10.26
CA THR A 273 16.57 8.59 -11.67
C THR A 273 15.29 8.71 -12.53
N TYR A 274 14.12 8.73 -11.89
CA TYR A 274 12.82 8.86 -12.54
C TYR A 274 12.05 10.11 -12.10
N ALA A 275 12.63 10.99 -11.29
CA ALA A 275 11.99 12.22 -10.85
C ALA A 275 11.46 13.06 -12.03
N GLY A 276 10.21 13.50 -11.95
CA GLY A 276 9.55 14.25 -13.02
C GLY A 276 9.07 13.43 -14.22
N LYS A 277 9.26 12.10 -14.22
CA LYS A 277 8.78 11.22 -15.30
C LYS A 277 7.40 10.67 -14.98
N THR A 278 6.56 10.63 -16.01
CA THR A 278 5.30 9.89 -15.98
C THR A 278 5.56 8.38 -16.12
N ILE A 279 4.86 7.59 -15.31
CA ILE A 279 4.98 6.13 -15.21
C ILE A 279 3.61 5.48 -15.30
N GLN A 280 3.59 4.22 -15.75
CA GLN A 280 2.41 3.37 -15.75
C GLN A 280 2.45 2.40 -14.57
N ILE A 281 1.28 2.05 -14.05
CA ILE A 281 1.11 1.20 -12.87
C ILE A 281 0.07 0.13 -13.17
N ASP A 282 0.45 -1.13 -12.95
CA ASP A 282 -0.39 -2.30 -13.19
C ASP A 282 -0.83 -3.02 -11.90
N CYS A 283 -0.22 -2.69 -10.77
CA CYS A 283 -0.48 -3.34 -9.50
C CYS A 283 -0.22 -2.42 -8.30
N THR A 284 -1.02 -2.61 -7.25
CA THR A 284 -0.86 -1.97 -5.94
C THR A 284 -0.59 -3.03 -4.87
N GLY A 285 0.15 -2.65 -3.83
CA GLY A 285 0.43 -3.49 -2.67
C GLY A 285 0.07 -2.76 -1.39
N LYS A 286 -0.95 -3.24 -0.67
CA LYS A 286 -1.29 -2.76 0.67
C LYS A 286 -0.58 -3.61 1.71
N ARG A 287 0.41 -3.04 2.39
CA ARG A 287 1.17 -3.68 3.46
C ARG A 287 0.51 -3.46 4.82
N ASP A 288 0.46 -4.50 5.65
CA ASP A 288 -0.12 -4.43 6.98
C ASP A 288 0.50 -3.33 7.84
N GLY A 289 -0.32 -2.69 8.68
CA GLY A 289 0.08 -1.56 9.51
C GLY A 289 0.30 -0.24 8.76
N THR A 290 0.13 -0.19 7.43
CA THR A 290 0.34 1.03 6.62
C THR A 290 -0.92 1.45 5.86
N GLY A 291 -1.21 2.76 5.84
CA GLY A 291 -2.34 3.34 5.10
C GLY A 291 -2.01 3.68 3.64
N THR A 292 -0.74 3.92 3.32
CA THR A 292 -0.29 4.28 1.97
C THR A 292 0.17 3.04 1.20
N LEU A 293 -0.27 2.93 -0.05
CA LEU A 293 0.05 1.81 -0.92
C LEU A 293 1.47 1.88 -1.48
N TYR A 294 2.02 0.72 -1.82
CA TYR A 294 3.10 0.60 -2.79
C TYR A 294 2.51 0.37 -4.18
N TYR A 295 3.26 0.75 -5.22
CA TYR A 295 2.84 0.69 -6.62
C TYR A 295 3.92 0.01 -7.46
N ARG A 296 3.56 -1.01 -8.25
CA ARG A 296 4.47 -1.59 -9.26
C ARG A 296 4.43 -0.72 -10.50
N CYS A 297 5.61 -0.25 -10.89
CA CYS A 297 5.76 0.83 -11.86
C CYS A 297 6.49 0.37 -13.11
N TYR A 298 6.07 0.91 -14.25
CA TYR A 298 6.66 0.71 -15.57
C TYR A 298 7.01 2.06 -16.19
N TYR A 299 8.17 2.12 -16.83
CA TYR A 299 8.61 3.26 -17.63
C TYR A 299 9.00 2.79 -19.02
N ASN A 300 8.42 3.40 -20.05
CA ASN A 300 8.57 2.98 -21.46
C ASN A 300 8.38 1.46 -21.67
N GLY A 301 7.35 0.89 -21.04
CA GLY A 301 7.00 -0.53 -21.12
C GLY A 301 7.87 -1.48 -20.28
N LYS A 302 8.96 -1.00 -19.66
CA LYS A 302 9.85 -1.82 -18.81
C LYS A 302 9.49 -1.67 -17.34
N GLU A 303 9.44 -2.78 -16.61
CA GLU A 303 9.26 -2.75 -15.15
C GLU A 303 10.45 -2.05 -14.50
N ILE A 304 10.16 -1.06 -13.63
CA ILE A 304 11.16 -0.38 -12.81
C ILE A 304 11.02 -0.73 -11.32
N GLY A 305 9.97 -1.46 -10.94
CA GLY A 305 9.77 -2.04 -9.61
C GLY A 305 8.72 -1.33 -8.76
N TRP A 306 8.71 -1.67 -7.48
CA TRP A 306 7.79 -1.20 -6.44
C TRP A 306 8.32 0.06 -5.75
N ILE A 307 7.52 1.13 -5.72
CA ILE A 307 7.80 2.36 -4.94
C ILE A 307 6.67 2.65 -3.96
N TYR A 308 7.00 3.26 -2.83
CA TYR A 308 6.02 3.75 -1.86
C TYR A 308 5.25 4.95 -2.43
N GLY A 309 3.93 5.00 -2.25
CA GLY A 309 3.06 6.05 -2.77
C GLY A 309 3.44 7.47 -2.36
N GLY A 310 4.19 7.63 -1.26
CA GLY A 310 4.77 8.92 -0.86
C GLY A 310 5.66 9.55 -1.95
N GLY A 311 6.30 8.76 -2.82
CA GLY A 311 7.16 9.25 -3.90
C GLY A 311 6.45 9.60 -5.21
N LEU A 312 5.14 9.34 -5.30
CA LEU A 312 4.34 9.56 -6.49
C LEU A 312 3.32 10.68 -6.30
N ALA A 313 2.93 11.31 -7.40
CA ALA A 313 1.85 12.28 -7.49
C ALA A 313 0.85 11.86 -8.58
N LYS A 314 -0.36 12.41 -8.51
CA LYS A 314 -1.33 12.24 -9.60
C LYS A 314 -0.80 12.87 -10.88
N HIS A 315 -1.02 12.22 -12.01
CA HIS A 315 -0.61 12.76 -13.30
C HIS A 315 -1.30 14.12 -13.59
N VAL A 316 -0.60 15.01 -14.28
CA VAL A 316 -1.12 16.30 -14.72
C VAL A 316 -0.83 16.55 -16.19
N SER A 317 -1.87 16.61 -17.00
CA SER A 317 -1.82 17.03 -18.41
C SER A 317 -1.90 18.55 -18.51
N TYR A 318 -1.12 19.14 -19.41
CA TYR A 318 -1.04 20.59 -19.64
C TYR A 318 -1.34 20.91 -21.11
N SER A 319 -2.16 21.93 -21.36
CA SER A 319 -2.50 22.41 -22.70
C SER A 319 -2.39 23.93 -22.77
N ALA A 320 -1.81 24.44 -23.87
CA ALA A 320 -1.83 25.87 -24.15
C ALA A 320 -3.27 26.36 -24.38
N THR A 321 -3.55 27.59 -23.98
CA THR A 321 -4.82 28.27 -24.23
C THR A 321 -4.57 29.78 -24.28
N ASN A 322 -5.53 30.55 -24.78
CA ASN A 322 -5.50 32.00 -24.69
C ASN A 322 -6.92 32.46 -24.35
N GLN A 323 -7.15 32.80 -23.08
CA GLN A 323 -8.47 33.21 -22.60
C GLN A 323 -8.36 34.22 -21.46
N THR A 324 -9.45 34.92 -21.21
CA THR A 324 -9.60 35.90 -20.14
C THR A 324 -10.71 35.47 -19.20
N MET A 325 -10.43 35.50 -17.90
CA MET A 325 -11.37 35.15 -16.83
C MET A 325 -11.31 36.18 -15.70
N ASP A 326 -12.34 36.25 -14.89
CA ASP A 326 -12.34 37.07 -13.68
C ASP A 326 -12.09 36.21 -12.44
N VAL A 327 -11.27 36.70 -11.51
CA VAL A 327 -11.16 36.12 -10.18
C VAL A 327 -12.45 36.44 -9.41
N LYS A 328 -13.06 35.42 -8.80
CA LYS A 328 -14.30 35.61 -8.03
C LYS A 328 -14.13 36.64 -6.92
N VAL A 329 -15.18 37.40 -6.63
CA VAL A 329 -15.16 38.39 -5.53
C VAL A 329 -15.02 37.68 -4.18
N ALA A 330 -15.73 36.56 -4.00
CA ALA A 330 -15.55 35.63 -2.88
C ALA A 330 -14.51 34.54 -3.20
N ALA A 331 -13.28 34.94 -3.58
CA ALA A 331 -12.21 34.01 -3.93
C ALA A 331 -11.72 33.19 -2.70
N SER A 332 -11.98 31.88 -2.72
CA SER A 332 -11.52 30.91 -1.72
C SER A 332 -10.28 30.12 -2.13
N ASN A 333 -9.75 30.33 -3.34
CA ASN A 333 -8.60 29.61 -3.89
C ASN A 333 -7.43 30.55 -4.12
N ASP A 334 -6.24 30.13 -3.72
CA ASP A 334 -4.98 30.89 -3.86
C ASP A 334 -4.21 30.51 -5.14
N PHE A 335 -3.22 31.33 -5.50
CA PHE A 335 -2.32 31.09 -6.62
C PHE A 335 -1.02 30.41 -6.18
N TYR A 336 -0.58 29.39 -6.91
CA TYR A 336 0.56 28.52 -6.59
C TYR A 336 1.61 28.48 -7.71
N ASN A 337 2.84 28.06 -7.38
CA ASN A 337 3.92 27.85 -8.34
C ASN A 337 3.60 26.80 -9.42
N HIS A 338 2.89 25.74 -9.06
CA HIS A 338 2.42 24.67 -9.96
C HIS A 338 0.97 24.28 -9.61
N VAL A 339 0.38 23.39 -10.41
CA VAL A 339 -0.86 22.70 -10.04
C VAL A 339 -0.67 22.02 -8.69
N THR A 340 -1.60 22.26 -7.75
CA THR A 340 -1.45 21.74 -6.40
C THR A 340 -1.45 20.21 -6.39
N SER A 341 -0.60 19.60 -5.57
CA SER A 341 -0.46 18.13 -5.45
C SER A 341 -0.13 17.42 -6.78
N SER A 342 0.51 18.14 -7.70
CA SER A 342 1.26 17.56 -8.83
C SER A 342 2.60 16.97 -8.33
N MET A 343 3.47 16.58 -9.26
CA MET A 343 4.83 16.11 -8.94
C MET A 343 5.74 17.14 -8.26
N TYR A 344 5.36 18.43 -8.25
CA TYR A 344 6.15 19.52 -7.69
C TYR A 344 5.76 19.88 -6.25
N THR A 345 6.71 20.44 -5.49
CA THR A 345 6.43 21.00 -4.16
C THR A 345 5.55 22.25 -4.26
N ASN A 346 4.38 22.23 -3.60
CA ASN A 346 3.45 23.35 -3.55
C ASN A 346 4.07 24.56 -2.82
N LYS A 347 4.13 25.72 -3.48
CA LYS A 347 4.41 27.02 -2.86
C LYS A 347 3.33 28.01 -3.27
N ARG A 348 2.59 28.56 -2.32
CA ARG A 348 1.67 29.69 -2.57
C ARG A 348 2.49 30.90 -3.00
N LEU A 349 2.11 31.50 -4.13
CA LEU A 349 2.70 32.74 -4.63
C LEU A 349 1.89 33.95 -4.15
N HIS A 350 0.56 33.89 -4.29
CA HIS A 350 -0.33 34.97 -3.87
C HIS A 350 -1.65 34.44 -3.32
N TYR A 351 -2.28 35.25 -2.47
CA TYR A 351 -3.64 34.99 -2.01
C TYR A 351 -4.68 35.32 -3.09
N GLY A 352 -5.71 34.49 -3.25
CA GLY A 352 -6.80 34.71 -4.20
C GLY A 352 -7.51 36.05 -3.96
N LYS A 353 -7.78 36.35 -2.68
CA LYS A 353 -8.40 37.61 -2.23
C LYS A 353 -7.66 38.88 -2.69
N THR A 354 -6.35 38.84 -2.90
CA THR A 354 -5.56 39.99 -3.40
C THR A 354 -5.92 40.35 -4.85
N TYR A 355 -6.53 39.41 -5.57
CA TYR A 355 -6.99 39.59 -6.95
C TYR A 355 -8.52 39.49 -7.09
N ALA A 356 -9.27 39.39 -6.00
CA ALA A 356 -10.73 39.30 -6.02
C ALA A 356 -11.37 40.39 -6.89
N GLY A 357 -12.25 39.98 -7.80
CA GLY A 357 -12.93 40.87 -8.74
C GLY A 357 -12.08 41.36 -9.93
N LYS A 358 -10.77 41.10 -9.96
CA LYS A 358 -9.87 41.51 -11.04
C LYS A 358 -9.91 40.51 -12.20
N THR A 359 -9.75 41.03 -13.41
CA THR A 359 -9.60 40.25 -14.64
C THR A 359 -8.16 39.75 -14.79
N VAL A 360 -8.00 38.50 -15.20
CA VAL A 360 -6.71 37.82 -15.43
C VAL A 360 -6.69 37.18 -16.81
N THR A 361 -5.52 37.18 -17.46
CA THR A 361 -5.29 36.42 -18.70
C THR A 361 -4.71 35.04 -18.35
N ILE A 362 -4.98 34.06 -19.20
CA ILE A 362 -4.60 32.66 -19.01
C ILE A 362 -3.94 32.13 -20.27
N ASP A 363 -2.73 31.58 -20.13
CA ASP A 363 -1.93 31.02 -21.21
C ASP A 363 -1.88 29.47 -21.20
N ASN A 364 -2.36 28.85 -20.12
CA ASN A 364 -2.29 27.40 -19.94
C ASN A 364 -3.42 26.87 -19.04
N VAL A 365 -3.96 25.72 -19.42
CA VAL A 365 -4.93 24.94 -18.63
C VAL A 365 -4.32 23.59 -18.29
N ALA A 366 -4.60 23.08 -17.09
CA ALA A 366 -4.08 21.80 -16.63
C ALA A 366 -5.15 20.93 -15.97
N TYR A 367 -5.11 19.64 -16.28
CA TYR A 367 -6.02 18.63 -15.76
C TYR A 367 -5.23 17.65 -14.90
N ARG A 368 -5.54 17.62 -13.60
CA ARG A 368 -4.97 16.65 -12.64
C ARG A 368 -5.92 15.49 -12.48
N ASP A 369 -5.42 14.26 -12.53
CA ASP A 369 -6.28 13.07 -12.50
C ASP A 369 -7.22 13.02 -11.29
N GLY A 370 -8.47 12.64 -11.55
CA GLY A 370 -9.54 12.63 -10.55
C GLY A 370 -9.96 14.02 -10.04
N THR A 371 -9.70 15.10 -10.79
CA THR A 371 -10.36 16.40 -10.58
C THR A 371 -11.32 16.72 -11.73
N LYS A 372 -12.51 17.25 -11.41
CA LYS A 372 -13.53 17.63 -12.40
C LYS A 372 -13.30 19.03 -12.98
N THR A 373 -12.71 19.93 -12.19
CA THR A 373 -12.42 21.31 -12.60
C THR A 373 -10.93 21.45 -12.85
N PRO A 374 -10.50 22.01 -13.99
CA PRO A 374 -9.08 22.20 -14.29
C PRO A 374 -8.46 23.30 -13.42
N TYR A 375 -7.14 23.42 -13.54
CA TYR A 375 -6.35 24.51 -13.03
C TYR A 375 -5.96 25.44 -14.19
N TYR A 376 -5.75 26.72 -13.90
CA TYR A 376 -5.37 27.72 -14.90
C TYR A 376 -4.13 28.49 -14.47
N ARG A 377 -3.21 28.73 -15.42
CA ARG A 377 -2.01 29.55 -15.21
C ARG A 377 -2.35 31.00 -15.54
N CYS A 378 -2.45 31.83 -14.50
CA CYS A 378 -2.95 33.19 -14.61
C CYS A 378 -1.83 34.24 -14.60
N TYR A 379 -2.11 35.33 -15.30
CA TYR A 379 -1.31 36.55 -15.39
C TYR A 379 -2.19 37.75 -15.05
N TYR A 380 -1.61 38.74 -14.36
CA TYR A 380 -2.23 40.03 -14.09
C TYR A 380 -1.27 41.13 -14.51
N GLN A 381 -1.75 42.07 -15.35
CA GLN A 381 -0.92 43.15 -15.91
C GLN A 381 0.40 42.62 -16.54
N GLY A 382 0.29 41.53 -17.33
CA GLY A 382 1.44 40.87 -17.98
C GLY A 382 2.35 40.05 -17.05
N LYS A 383 2.19 40.13 -15.72
CA LYS A 383 3.02 39.38 -14.75
C LYS A 383 2.34 38.08 -14.36
N ARG A 384 3.08 36.96 -14.40
CA ARG A 384 2.59 35.64 -13.96
C ARG A 384 2.31 35.67 -12.46
N ILE A 385 1.06 35.38 -12.07
CA ILE A 385 0.65 35.27 -10.66
C ILE A 385 0.53 33.81 -10.19
N GLY A 386 0.47 32.85 -11.12
CA GLY A 386 0.59 31.42 -10.81
C GLY A 386 -0.61 30.58 -11.21
N TRP A 387 -0.66 29.36 -10.70
CA TRP A 387 -1.73 28.38 -10.94
C TRP A 387 -2.82 28.48 -9.89
N ILE A 388 -4.08 28.59 -10.32
CA ILE A 388 -5.26 28.56 -9.45
C ILE A 388 -6.19 27.42 -9.86
N TYR A 389 -6.89 26.83 -8.89
CA TYR A 389 -7.98 25.89 -9.18
C TYR A 389 -9.15 26.65 -9.80
N GLY A 390 -9.71 26.16 -10.92
CA GLY A 390 -10.73 26.87 -11.69
C GLY A 390 -12.00 27.23 -10.89
N GLY A 391 -12.27 26.56 -9.76
CA GLY A 391 -13.32 26.95 -8.82
C GLY A 391 -13.17 28.38 -8.26
N GLY A 392 -11.96 28.95 -8.24
CA GLY A 392 -11.69 30.33 -7.84
C GLY A 392 -11.91 31.38 -8.94
N LEU A 393 -12.10 30.95 -10.19
CA LEU A 393 -12.32 31.83 -11.35
C LEU A 393 -13.78 31.78 -11.80
N ALA A 394 -14.14 32.77 -12.60
CA ALA A 394 -15.43 32.97 -13.22
C ALA A 394 -15.26 33.41 -14.69
N VAL A 395 -16.31 33.25 -15.49
CA VAL A 395 -16.34 33.75 -16.86
C VAL A 395 -16.17 35.26 -16.84
N HIS A 396 -15.32 35.79 -17.72
CA HIS A 396 -15.17 37.23 -17.86
C HIS A 396 -16.43 37.83 -18.49
N VAL A 397 -16.94 38.91 -17.88
CA VAL A 397 -18.16 39.60 -18.34
C VAL A 397 -17.86 41.07 -18.59
N THR A 398 -18.07 41.50 -19.83
CA THR A 398 -18.04 42.92 -20.18
C THR A 398 -19.45 43.50 -20.08
N TYR A 399 -19.54 44.76 -19.66
CA TYR A 399 -20.80 45.48 -19.46
C TYR A 399 -20.80 46.74 -20.34
N LYS A 400 -21.92 47.02 -21.00
CA LYS A 400 -22.11 48.21 -21.84
C LYS A 400 -23.45 48.85 -21.52
N SER A 401 -23.42 50.13 -21.17
CA SER A 401 -24.62 50.94 -20.97
C SER A 401 -25.35 51.19 -22.28
N ILE A 402 -26.67 51.27 -22.20
CA ILE A 402 -27.57 51.56 -23.33
C ILE A 402 -28.04 53.01 -23.15
N ASN A 403 -27.46 53.93 -23.93
CA ASN A 403 -27.63 55.38 -23.74
C ASN A 403 -29.09 55.86 -23.85
N THR A 404 -29.90 55.16 -24.64
CA THR A 404 -31.35 55.39 -24.74
C THR A 404 -32.04 54.13 -24.24
N LYS A 405 -32.81 54.21 -23.14
CA LYS A 405 -33.51 53.04 -22.57
C LYS A 405 -34.35 52.36 -23.65
N GLN A 406 -34.01 51.12 -23.97
CA GLN A 406 -34.76 50.32 -24.93
C GLN A 406 -35.91 49.60 -24.19
N THR A 407 -37.05 49.48 -24.84
CA THR A 407 -38.15 48.63 -24.37
C THR A 407 -38.04 47.29 -25.07
N MET A 408 -38.05 46.20 -24.30
CA MET A 408 -38.10 44.82 -24.78
C MET A 408 -39.32 44.12 -24.19
N THR A 409 -39.78 43.05 -24.82
CA THR A 409 -40.91 42.26 -24.30
C THR A 409 -40.40 40.94 -23.75
N VAL A 410 -40.76 40.61 -22.50
CA VAL A 410 -40.48 39.27 -21.96
C VAL A 410 -41.32 38.25 -22.73
N LYS A 411 -40.70 37.21 -23.29
CA LYS A 411 -41.40 36.20 -24.08
C LYS A 411 -42.54 35.57 -23.29
N ALA A 412 -43.63 35.20 -23.99
CA ALA A 412 -44.74 34.46 -23.41
C ALA A 412 -44.28 33.11 -22.80
N ALA A 413 -43.28 32.48 -23.43
CA ALA A 413 -42.52 31.36 -22.87
C ALA A 413 -41.03 31.76 -22.73
N PRO A 414 -40.60 32.31 -21.59
CA PRO A 414 -39.23 32.80 -21.39
C PRO A 414 -38.18 31.68 -21.15
N GLY A 415 -38.61 30.42 -21.14
CA GLY A 415 -37.76 29.27 -20.88
C GLY A 415 -37.28 29.19 -19.42
N PRO A 416 -36.14 28.52 -19.14
CA PRO A 416 -35.61 28.34 -17.78
C PRO A 416 -34.84 29.56 -17.26
N HIS A 417 -35.05 30.74 -17.84
CA HIS A 417 -34.24 31.93 -17.59
C HIS A 417 -34.99 32.92 -16.70
N ASP A 418 -34.71 32.87 -15.39
CA ASP A 418 -35.23 33.82 -14.40
C ASP A 418 -34.41 35.12 -14.34
N PHE A 419 -34.93 36.16 -13.68
CA PHE A 419 -34.18 37.39 -13.40
C PHE A 419 -33.27 37.21 -12.19
N LEU A 420 -31.99 37.59 -12.34
CA LEU A 420 -30.90 37.32 -11.39
C LEU A 420 -30.27 38.63 -10.90
N ASN A 421 -29.62 38.62 -9.73
CA ASN A 421 -28.88 39.81 -9.26
C ASN A 421 -27.63 40.11 -10.11
N HIS A 422 -27.03 39.10 -10.73
CA HIS A 422 -25.88 39.21 -11.63
C HIS A 422 -25.97 38.16 -12.75
N VAL A 423 -25.21 38.38 -13.81
CA VAL A 423 -25.03 37.46 -14.94
C VAL A 423 -24.55 36.08 -14.44
N THR A 424 -25.18 35.01 -14.92
CA THR A 424 -24.81 33.63 -14.59
C THR A 424 -23.35 33.34 -14.95
N GLY A 425 -22.58 32.72 -14.04
CA GLY A 425 -21.18 32.38 -14.28
C GLY A 425 -20.19 33.55 -14.13
N SER A 426 -20.66 34.77 -13.84
CA SER A 426 -19.81 35.93 -13.54
C SER A 426 -19.09 35.80 -12.19
N LYS A 427 -18.21 36.76 -11.88
CA LYS A 427 -17.39 36.82 -10.65
C LYS A 427 -18.15 36.99 -9.34
N TYR A 428 -19.47 37.20 -9.40
CA TYR A 428 -20.32 37.46 -8.23
C TYR A 428 -21.14 36.23 -7.84
N THR A 429 -21.63 36.20 -6.60
CA THR A 429 -22.62 35.20 -6.16
C THR A 429 -23.97 35.50 -6.80
N VAL A 430 -24.43 34.58 -7.65
CA VAL A 430 -25.69 34.69 -8.39
C VAL A 430 -26.85 34.11 -7.57
N LYS A 431 -27.90 34.90 -7.40
CA LYS A 431 -29.20 34.51 -6.84
C LYS A 431 -30.33 35.00 -7.73
N ARG A 432 -31.45 34.26 -7.76
CA ARG A 432 -32.68 34.73 -8.39
C ARG A 432 -33.27 35.90 -7.59
N LEU A 433 -33.78 36.90 -8.31
CA LEU A 433 -34.57 38.00 -7.76
C LEU A 433 -36.05 37.82 -8.09
N ASN A 434 -36.39 37.46 -9.32
CA ASN A 434 -37.77 37.29 -9.79
C ASN A 434 -37.87 36.10 -10.76
N TYR A 435 -39.01 35.41 -10.82
CA TYR A 435 -39.26 34.45 -11.90
C TYR A 435 -39.63 35.18 -13.19
N SER A 436 -39.15 34.74 -14.34
CA SER A 436 -39.48 35.40 -15.61
C SER A 436 -40.92 35.20 -16.05
N LYS A 437 -41.53 34.05 -15.69
CA LYS A 437 -42.95 33.73 -15.93
C LYS A 437 -43.91 34.80 -15.36
N ASP A 438 -43.56 35.42 -14.24
CA ASP A 438 -44.39 36.44 -13.57
C ASP A 438 -44.43 37.76 -14.37
N TYR A 439 -43.58 37.87 -15.39
CA TYR A 439 -43.45 39.01 -16.30
C TYR A 439 -43.70 38.61 -17.77
N ALA A 440 -44.11 37.37 -18.06
CA ALA A 440 -44.35 36.91 -19.42
C ALA A 440 -45.35 37.82 -20.18
N GLY A 441 -44.99 38.21 -21.40
CA GLY A 441 -45.76 39.15 -22.23
C GLY A 441 -45.67 40.63 -21.80
N LYS A 442 -45.04 40.95 -20.66
CA LYS A 442 -44.91 42.34 -20.19
C LYS A 442 -43.72 43.03 -20.86
N GLN A 443 -43.88 44.32 -21.12
CA GLN A 443 -42.78 45.19 -21.51
C GLN A 443 -41.88 45.51 -20.31
N VAL A 444 -40.57 45.48 -20.55
CA VAL A 444 -39.53 45.86 -19.60
C VAL A 444 -38.59 46.86 -20.27
N THR A 445 -38.03 47.79 -19.51
CA THR A 445 -36.97 48.69 -20.01
C THR A 445 -35.60 48.14 -19.67
N VAL A 446 -34.65 48.27 -20.59
CA VAL A 446 -33.25 47.83 -20.40
C VAL A 446 -32.30 49.01 -20.48
N ASP A 447 -31.31 49.03 -19.59
CA ASP A 447 -30.33 50.12 -19.48
C ASP A 447 -28.87 49.65 -19.63
N ASN A 448 -28.62 48.34 -19.54
CA ASN A 448 -27.31 47.73 -19.73
C ASN A 448 -27.44 46.37 -20.40
N VAL A 449 -26.45 46.07 -21.23
CA VAL A 449 -26.21 44.75 -21.82
C VAL A 449 -24.87 44.21 -21.30
N ALA A 450 -24.80 42.90 -21.08
CA ALA A 450 -23.61 42.21 -20.62
C ALA A 450 -23.27 41.01 -21.49
N TYR A 451 -22.00 40.91 -21.89
CA TYR A 451 -21.49 39.85 -22.76
C TYR A 451 -20.54 38.96 -21.96
N ARG A 452 -20.76 37.65 -22.04
CA ARG A 452 -19.85 36.63 -21.51
C ARG A 452 -18.85 36.23 -22.60
N THR A 453 -17.60 35.94 -22.22
CA THR A 453 -16.60 35.45 -23.19
C THR A 453 -16.89 34.05 -23.74
N ASP A 454 -17.73 33.25 -23.08
CA ASP A 454 -18.06 31.86 -23.45
C ASP A 454 -19.40 31.69 -24.18
N TYR A 455 -20.17 32.77 -24.40
CA TYR A 455 -21.50 32.68 -25.01
C TYR A 455 -21.90 33.93 -25.81
N LYS A 456 -22.46 33.75 -27.01
CA LYS A 456 -22.80 34.86 -27.93
C LYS A 456 -24.03 35.67 -27.49
N THR A 457 -25.07 35.01 -26.98
CA THR A 457 -26.29 35.68 -26.50
C THR A 457 -25.99 36.47 -25.22
N PRO A 458 -26.27 37.78 -25.18
CA PRO A 458 -25.99 38.60 -24.02
C PRO A 458 -27.02 38.41 -22.89
N TYR A 459 -26.78 39.07 -21.77
CA TYR A 459 -27.75 39.31 -20.71
C TYR A 459 -28.14 40.79 -20.71
N TYR A 460 -29.37 41.10 -20.29
CA TYR A 460 -29.87 42.47 -20.16
C TYR A 460 -30.30 42.75 -18.72
N ARG A 461 -30.01 43.96 -18.23
CA ARG A 461 -30.52 44.44 -16.94
C ARG A 461 -31.88 45.09 -17.17
N CYS A 462 -32.92 44.49 -16.60
CA CYS A 462 -34.31 44.87 -16.84
C CYS A 462 -34.94 45.62 -15.66
N TYR A 463 -35.80 46.57 -16.00
CA TYR A 463 -36.64 47.35 -15.09
C TYR A 463 -38.11 47.21 -15.49
N TYR A 464 -38.98 46.99 -14.50
CA TYR A 464 -40.43 46.98 -14.65
C TYR A 464 -41.04 48.04 -13.73
N ASN A 465 -41.93 48.88 -14.25
CA ASN A 465 -42.49 50.05 -13.56
C ASN A 465 -41.41 50.90 -12.83
N GLY A 466 -40.27 51.13 -13.49
CA GLY A 466 -39.14 51.90 -12.96
C GLY A 466 -38.24 51.18 -11.94
N LYS A 467 -38.63 49.99 -11.45
CA LYS A 467 -37.86 49.21 -10.46
C LYS A 467 -37.00 48.14 -11.14
N GLU A 468 -35.76 47.98 -10.70
CA GLU A 468 -34.88 46.89 -11.18
C GLU A 468 -35.47 45.53 -10.79
N ILE A 469 -35.64 44.66 -11.78
CA ILE A 469 -36.10 43.27 -11.57
C ILE A 469 -34.96 42.25 -11.72
N GLY A 470 -33.87 42.64 -12.39
CA GLY A 470 -32.60 41.92 -12.44
C GLY A 470 -32.05 41.72 -13.85
N TRP A 471 -30.97 40.95 -13.93
CA TRP A 471 -30.36 40.46 -15.17
C TRP A 471 -31.09 39.21 -15.69
N ILE A 472 -31.53 39.23 -16.94
CA ILE A 472 -32.08 38.05 -17.63
C ILE A 472 -31.24 37.73 -18.87
N PHE A 473 -31.24 36.46 -19.25
CA PHE A 473 -30.58 36.00 -20.46
C PHE A 473 -31.38 36.41 -21.70
N GLY A 474 -30.70 36.94 -22.72
CA GLY A 474 -31.35 37.60 -23.87
C GLY A 474 -32.27 36.71 -24.70
N SER A 475 -32.13 35.38 -24.62
CA SER A 475 -33.07 34.46 -25.30
C SER A 475 -34.48 34.50 -24.73
N ALA A 476 -34.68 35.06 -23.52
CA ALA A 476 -35.98 35.22 -22.88
C ALA A 476 -36.72 36.52 -23.26
N LEU A 477 -36.09 37.39 -24.04
CA LEU A 477 -36.66 38.66 -24.50
C LEU A 477 -36.89 38.65 -26.02
N ASN A 478 -37.87 39.44 -26.46
CA ASN A 478 -38.10 39.88 -27.84
C ASN A 478 -37.67 41.35 -27.97
#